data_AF-A0A2A5SFJ5-F1
#
_entry.id   AF-A0A2A5SFJ5-F1
#
_cell.length_a   1.000
_cell.length_b   1.000
_cell.length_c   1.000
_cell.angle_alpha   90.00
_cell.angle_beta   90.00
_cell.angle_gamma   90.00
#
_symmetry.space_group_name_H-M   'P 1'
#
loop_
_entity.id
_entity.type
_entity.pdbx_description
1 polymer ?
#
loop_
_entity_poly.entity_id
_entity_poly.type
_entity_poly.pdbx_seq_one_letter_code
_entity_poly.pdbx_strand_id
1 'polypeptide(L)' 'MEATTLNSSFVDKAQARKQMVFAWMVNDETDMREQMFNGVDGIITDNLDDLKEVIAEDDDNPSYAQRILRMTSIINIE' A
#
# COMPACT_ATOMS: atom_id res chain seq x y z
N MET A 1 2.00 2.06 11.65
CA MET A 1 3.48 2.09 11.66
C MET A 1 3.94 3.28 10.86
N GLU A 2 5.01 3.95 11.30
CA GLU A 2 5.50 5.17 10.63
C GLU A 2 6.08 4.79 9.26
N ALA A 3 5.71 5.54 8.22
CA ALA A 3 6.03 5.22 6.83
C ALA A 3 7.53 4.94 6.59
N THR A 4 8.41 5.77 7.16
CA THR A 4 9.87 5.69 7.00
C THR A 4 10.50 4.42 7.59
N THR A 5 9.79 3.73 8.48
CA THR A 5 10.24 2.49 9.13
C THR A 5 9.51 1.24 8.62
N LEU A 6 8.53 1.43 7.73
CA LEU A 6 7.63 0.40 7.24
C LEU A 6 8.18 -0.20 5.94
N ASN A 7 8.02 -1.52 5.76
CA ASN A 7 8.34 -2.22 4.53
C ASN A 7 7.45 -3.46 4.37
N SER A 8 7.39 -4.02 3.16
CA SER A 8 6.58 -5.20 2.83
C SER A 8 6.82 -6.40 3.75
N SER A 9 8.07 -6.72 4.11
CA SER A 9 8.36 -7.85 5.01
C SER A 9 7.73 -7.68 6.41
N PHE A 10 7.63 -6.44 6.91
CA PHE A 10 6.92 -6.18 8.14
C PHE A 10 5.42 -6.41 7.97
N VAL A 11 4.83 -5.88 6.90
CA VAL A 11 3.40 -5.99 6.57
C VAL A 11 3.00 -7.46 6.44
N ASP A 12 3.74 -8.24 5.65
CA ASP A 12 3.50 -9.68 5.44
C ASP A 12 3.48 -10.46 6.77
N LYS A 13 4.43 -10.18 7.66
CA LYS A 13 4.52 -10.84 8.98
C LYS A 13 3.37 -10.46 9.90
N ALA A 14 2.90 -9.22 9.84
CA ALA A 14 1.76 -8.74 10.63
C ALA A 14 0.45 -9.35 10.12
N GLN A 15 0.23 -9.34 8.81
CA GLN A 15 -0.96 -9.91 8.18
C GLN A 15 -1.01 -11.44 8.35
N ALA A 16 0.12 -12.15 8.30
CA ALA A 16 0.20 -13.58 8.65
C ALA A 16 -0.24 -13.87 10.10
N ARG A 17 -0.19 -12.86 10.98
CA ARG A 17 -0.68 -12.91 12.36
C ARG A 17 -2.08 -12.29 12.52
N LYS A 18 -2.77 -12.00 11.42
CA LYS A 18 -4.09 -11.36 11.37
C LYS A 18 -4.12 -9.96 12.00
N GLN A 19 -3.02 -9.22 11.86
CA GLN A 19 -2.90 -7.85 12.35
C GLN A 19 -2.93 -6.88 11.16
N MET A 20 -3.87 -5.93 11.19
CA MET A 20 -3.92 -4.86 10.19
C MET A 20 -2.79 -3.85 10.42
N VAL A 21 -2.21 -3.35 9.33
CA VAL A 21 -1.13 -2.37 9.31
C VAL A 21 -1.59 -1.11 8.61
N PHE A 22 -1.66 -0.02 9.35
CA PHE A 22 -1.91 1.31 8.81
C PHE A 22 -0.60 2.10 8.80
N ALA A 23 -0.23 2.68 7.65
CA ALA A 23 0.86 3.63 7.58
C ALA A 23 0.41 4.99 8.13
N TRP A 24 1.25 5.70 8.88
CA TRP A 24 1.00 7.08 9.31
C TRP A 24 2.20 7.97 8.99
N MET A 25 1.95 9.29 8.94
CA MET A 25 2.89 10.31 8.46
C MET A 25 3.20 10.19 6.96
N VAL A 26 2.17 9.93 6.15
CA VAL A 26 2.26 9.85 4.69
C VAL A 26 1.53 11.07 4.11
N ASN A 27 2.26 12.06 3.61
CA ASN A 27 1.67 13.35 3.20
C ASN A 27 2.04 13.79 1.77
N ASP A 28 2.68 12.92 0.99
CA ASP A 28 2.90 13.13 -0.44
C ASP A 28 2.62 11.86 -1.25
N GLU A 29 2.38 12.04 -2.54
CA GLU A 29 1.97 10.94 -3.42
C GLU A 29 3.02 9.84 -3.59
N THR A 30 4.32 10.17 -3.45
CA THR A 30 5.39 9.17 -3.60
C THR A 30 5.33 8.21 -2.43
N ASP A 31 5.24 8.74 -1.22
CA ASP A 31 5.09 7.94 0.00
C ASP A 31 3.76 7.16 -0.04
N MET A 32 2.67 7.74 -0.55
CA MET A 32 1.39 7.04 -0.68
C MET A 32 1.52 5.78 -1.55
N ARG A 33 2.10 5.94 -2.74
CA ARG A 33 2.33 4.82 -3.67
C ARG A 33 3.31 3.80 -3.10
N GLU A 34 4.34 4.23 -2.39
CA GLU A 34 5.27 3.33 -1.70
C GLU A 34 4.54 2.50 -0.63
N GLN A 35 3.70 3.11 0.20
CA GLN A 35 2.97 2.37 1.23
C GLN A 35 1.92 1.44 0.62
N MET A 36 1.25 1.84 -0.46
CA MET A 36 0.39 0.95 -1.25
C MET A 36 1.17 -0.25 -1.80
N PHE A 37 2.39 -0.02 -2.32
CA PHE A 37 3.28 -1.09 -2.80
C PHE A 37 3.75 -2.01 -1.67
N ASN A 38 4.00 -1.48 -0.48
CA ASN A 38 4.31 -2.25 0.73
C ASN A 38 3.13 -3.13 1.20
N GLY A 39 1.92 -2.94 0.63
CA GLY A 39 0.76 -3.79 0.89
C GLY A 39 0.01 -3.44 2.18
N VAL A 40 0.15 -2.22 2.68
CA VAL A 40 -0.52 -1.78 3.91
C VAL A 40 -2.05 -1.84 3.77
N ASP A 41 -2.75 -2.07 4.88
CA ASP A 41 -4.22 -2.14 4.91
C ASP A 41 -4.87 -0.74 4.84
N GLY A 42 -4.09 0.32 5.08
CA GLY A 42 -4.54 1.69 4.92
C GLY A 42 -3.48 2.72 5.22
N ILE A 43 -3.76 3.97 4.84
CA ILE A 43 -2.87 5.12 5.04
C ILE A 43 -3.62 6.17 5.86
N ILE A 44 -2.95 6.71 6.88
CA ILE A 44 -3.38 7.84 7.71
C ILE A 44 -2.58 9.06 7.24
N THR A 45 -3.30 10.06 6.71
CA THR A 45 -2.73 11.24 6.04
C THR A 45 -3.52 12.50 6.39
N ASP A 46 -2.85 13.65 6.37
CA ASP A 46 -3.50 14.96 6.41
C ASP A 46 -4.04 15.35 5.02
N ASN A 47 -3.53 14.72 3.95
CA ASN A 47 -3.85 15.01 2.55
C ASN A 47 -4.78 13.93 1.97
N LEU A 48 -6.00 13.84 2.52
CA LEU A 48 -6.95 12.79 2.14
C LEU A 48 -7.38 12.85 0.67
N ASP A 49 -7.48 14.05 0.08
CA ASP A 49 -7.92 14.19 -1.31
C ASP A 49 -6.82 13.74 -2.29
N ASP A 50 -5.56 14.09 -2.03
CA ASP A 50 -4.39 13.58 -2.78
C ASP A 50 -4.35 12.05 -2.73
N LEU A 51 -4.59 11.45 -1.56
CA LEU A 51 -4.63 9.99 -1.41
C LEU A 51 -5.74 9.35 -2.25
N LYS A 52 -6.93 9.97 -2.32
CA LYS A 52 -8.01 9.46 -3.18
C LYS A 52 -7.66 9.55 -4.66
N GLU A 53 -7.01 10.64 -5.07
CA GLU A 53 -6.57 10.84 -6.45
C GLU A 53 -5.53 9.80 -6.84
N VAL A 54 -4.50 9.60 -6.01
CA VAL A 54 -3.48 8.56 -6.21
C VAL A 54 -4.10 7.16 -6.34
N ILE A 55 -5.06 6.81 -5.47
CA ILE A 55 -5.75 5.52 -5.55
C ILE A 55 -6.52 5.39 -6.88
N ALA A 56 -7.23 6.43 -7.30
CA ALA A 56 -7.99 6.40 -8.54
C ALA A 56 -7.08 6.30 -9.78
N GLU A 57 -5.99 7.07 -9.82
CA GLU A 57 -5.01 7.03 -10.92
C GLU A 57 -4.36 5.65 -11.07
N ASP A 58 -3.95 5.05 -9.95
CA ASP A 58 -3.28 3.75 -9.94
C ASP A 58 -4.23 2.59 -10.24
N ASP A 59 -5.53 2.71 -9.93
CA ASP A 59 -6.55 1.73 -10.32
C ASP A 59 -6.94 1.84 -11.80
N ASP A 60 -7.04 3.05 -12.35
CA ASP A 60 -7.37 3.30 -13.76
C ASP A 60 -6.18 2.99 -14.69
N ASN A 61 -4.95 3.26 -14.26
CA ASN A 61 -3.72 3.09 -15.05
C ASN A 61 -2.61 2.40 -14.25
N PRO A 62 -2.79 1.11 -13.87
CA PRO A 62 -1.82 0.43 -13.02
C PRO A 62 -0.47 0.28 -13.72
N SER A 63 0.59 0.64 -13.01
CA SER A 63 1.96 0.40 -13.45
C SER A 63 2.22 -1.09 -13.69
N TYR A 64 3.23 -1.41 -14.50
CA TYR A 64 3.58 -2.80 -14.79
C TYR A 64 3.90 -3.61 -13.52
N ALA A 65 4.60 -3.00 -12.55
CA ALA A 65 4.90 -3.62 -11.27
C ALA A 65 3.63 -3.96 -10.48
N GLN A 66 2.66 -3.03 -10.41
CA GLN A 66 1.38 -3.26 -9.76
C GLN A 66 0.57 -4.37 -10.43
N ARG A 67 0.60 -4.44 -11.77
CA ARG A 67 -0.05 -5.51 -12.52
C ARG A 67 0.52 -6.89 -12.18
N ILE A 68 1.85 -7.02 -12.06
CA ILE A 68 2.50 -8.27 -11.62
C ILE A 68 2.13 -8.62 -10.19
N LEU A 69 2.14 -7.64 -9.27
CA LEU A 69 1.79 -7.85 -7.87
C LEU A 69 0.35 -8.34 -7.73
N ARG A 70 -0.61 -7.68 -8.40
CA ARG A 70 -2.02 -8.11 -8.44
C ARG A 70 -2.18 -9.52 -9.01
N MET A 71 -1.40 -9.87 -10.02
CA MET A 71 -1.44 -11.22 -10.60
C MET A 71 -0.86 -12.27 -9.64
N THR A 72 0.22 -11.94 -8.94
CA THR A 72 0.83 -12.82 -7.93
C THR A 72 -0.09 -13.02 -6.73
N SER A 73 -0.78 -11.97 -6.27
CA SER A 73 -1.73 -12.08 -5.17
C SER A 73 -2.93 -12.96 -5.52
N ILE A 74 -3.42 -12.92 -6.76
CA ILE A 74 -4.47 -13.84 -7.25
C ILE A 74 -3.98 -15.28 -7.27
N ILE A 75 -2.74 -15.53 -7.71
CA ILE A 75 -2.17 -16.89 -7.80
C ILE A 75 -1.96 -17.51 -6.41
N ASN A 76 -1.63 -16.70 -5.40
CA ASN A 76 -1.41 -17.17 -4.02
C ASN A 76 -2.70 -17.42 -3.21
N ILE A 77 -3.89 -17.36 -3.84
CA ILE A 77 -5.19 -17.66 -3.21
C ILE A 77 -5.58 -19.16 -3.36
N GLU A 78 -4.68 -20.02 -3.86
CA GLU A 78 -4.86 -21.50 -3.85
C GLU A 78 -4.34 -22.17 -2.56
#